data_AF-A0A933EH89-F1
#
_entry.id   AF-A0A933EH89-F1
#
_cell.length_a   1.000
_cell.length_b   1.000
_cell.length_c   1.000
_cell.angle_alpha   90.00
_cell.angle_beta   90.00
_cell.angle_gamma   90.00
#
_symmetry.space_group_name_H-M   'P 1'
#
loop_
_entity.id
_entity.type
_entity.pdbx_description
1 polymer ?
#
loop_
_entity_poly.entity_id
_entity_poly.type
_entity_poly.pdbx_seq_one_letter_code
_entity_poly.pdbx_strand_id
1 'polypeptide(L)'
;MPRTIRKTTAKVRKVNRLADVPPDKRFYCNDGRIFNNLEDLASALKVMSDDTFRYHANESKNDFSNWISDVIGDGKLARDLRKVTSCVDAARIVADRVAYYKK
;
A
#
# COMPACT_ATOMS: atom_id res chain seq x y z
N MET A 1 26.80 -21.18 1.31
CA MET A 1 26.11 -19.86 1.29
C MET A 1 24.93 -19.99 0.35
N PRO A 2 23.68 -19.59 0.70
CA PRO A 2 23.36 -18.16 0.76
C PRO A 2 22.34 -17.69 1.82
N ARG A 3 22.58 -16.44 2.25
CA ARG A 3 21.68 -15.37 2.76
C ARG A 3 20.50 -15.75 3.66
N THR A 4 20.79 -15.78 4.96
CA THR A 4 19.83 -15.48 6.03
C THR A 4 19.34 -14.03 5.89
N ILE A 5 18.10 -13.83 5.45
CA ILE A 5 17.44 -12.51 5.51
C ILE A 5 17.00 -12.28 6.96
N ARG A 6 17.70 -11.38 7.65
CA ARG A 6 17.37 -10.94 9.02
C ARG A 6 16.04 -10.17 8.99
N LYS A 7 14.99 -10.70 9.62
CA LYS A 7 13.76 -9.95 9.93
C LYS A 7 14.07 -8.96 11.06
N THR A 8 14.50 -7.74 10.73
CA THR A 8 14.70 -6.68 11.71
C THR A 8 13.35 -6.16 12.21
N THR A 9 13.05 -6.44 13.47
CA THR A 9 11.92 -5.87 14.23
C THR A 9 12.16 -4.38 14.47
N ALA A 10 11.62 -3.52 13.61
CA ALA A 10 11.64 -2.08 13.83
C ALA A 10 10.53 -1.69 14.82
N LYS A 11 10.97 -1.13 15.95
CA LYS A 11 10.18 -0.48 17.01
C LYS A 11 9.02 0.33 16.41
N VAL A 12 7.78 -0.07 16.69
CA VAL A 12 6.57 0.62 16.20
C VAL A 12 6.52 2.02 16.82
N ARG A 13 7.10 2.99 16.13
CA ARG A 13 6.83 4.41 16.38
C ARG A 13 5.32 4.62 16.22
N LYS A 14 4.74 5.56 16.95
CA LYS A 14 3.36 6.01 16.75
C LYS A 14 3.32 6.72 15.38
N VAL A 15 3.28 5.94 14.30
CA VAL A 15 3.39 6.45 12.94
C VAL A 15 2.04 7.05 12.59
N ASN A 16 2.04 8.33 12.24
CA ASN A 16 0.88 8.90 11.56
C ASN A 16 0.76 8.20 10.20
N ARG A 17 -0.15 7.24 10.09
CA ARG A 17 -0.33 6.41 8.89
C ARG A 17 -0.85 7.19 7.69
N LEU A 18 -1.33 8.41 7.91
CA LEU A 18 -1.76 9.34 6.87
C LEU A 18 -0.68 10.35 6.47
N ALA A 19 0.46 10.39 7.18
CA ALA A 19 1.54 11.29 6.83
C ALA A 19 2.24 10.84 5.54
N ASP A 20 2.82 11.81 4.85
CA ASP A 20 3.67 11.57 3.68
C ASP A 20 4.87 10.72 4.06
N VAL A 21 5.14 9.73 3.20
CA VAL A 21 6.33 8.89 3.30
C VAL A 21 7.55 9.67 2.79
N PRO A 22 8.75 9.35 3.28
CA PRO A 22 9.98 9.89 2.73
C PRO A 22 10.06 9.73 1.20
N PRO A 23 10.66 10.68 0.46
CA PRO A 23 10.73 10.64 -1.00
C PRO A 23 11.30 9.34 -1.59
N ASP A 24 12.25 8.72 -0.88
CA ASP A 24 12.88 7.44 -1.22
C ASP A 24 11.97 6.21 -1.02
N LYS A 25 10.81 6.39 -0.37
CA LYS A 25 9.84 5.34 -0.09
C LYS A 25 8.47 5.56 -0.73
N ARG A 26 8.35 6.54 -1.62
CA ARG A 26 7.11 6.77 -2.38
C ARG A 26 6.81 5.58 -3.26
N PHE A 27 5.52 5.35 -3.52
CA PHE A 27 5.13 4.32 -4.46
C PHE A 27 5.16 4.90 -5.88
N TYR A 28 5.87 4.23 -6.78
CA TYR A 28 5.92 4.59 -8.20
C TYR A 28 5.02 3.63 -8.97
N CYS A 29 3.92 4.17 -9.48
CA CYS A 29 2.97 3.43 -10.28
C CYS A 29 3.43 3.39 -11.74
N ASN A 30 3.13 2.29 -12.43
CA ASN A 30 3.51 2.09 -13.83
C ASN A 30 2.83 3.09 -14.78
N ASP A 31 1.74 3.74 -14.36
CA ASP A 31 1.07 4.81 -15.11
C ASP A 31 1.77 6.18 -14.98
N GLY A 32 2.91 6.25 -14.30
CA GLY A 32 3.67 7.48 -14.06
C GLY A 32 3.23 8.26 -12.82
N ARG A 33 2.21 7.80 -12.09
CA ARG A 33 1.77 8.43 -10.84
C ARG A 33 2.68 8.06 -9.68
N ILE A 34 2.80 8.98 -8.73
CA ILE A 34 3.58 8.79 -7.51
C ILE A 34 2.64 8.95 -6.32
N PHE A 35 2.64 7.99 -5.40
CA PHE A 35 1.81 8.05 -4.19
C PHE A 35 2.69 8.31 -2.96
N ASN A 36 2.37 9.39 -2.25
CA ASN A 36 3.13 9.82 -1.08
C ASN A 36 2.56 9.25 0.22
N ASN A 37 1.27 8.93 0.25
CA ASN A 37 0.59 8.48 1.46
C ASN A 37 -0.60 7.57 1.08
N LEU A 38 -1.34 7.09 2.11
CA LEU A 38 -2.52 6.26 1.90
C LEU A 38 -3.69 7.00 1.21
N GLU A 39 -3.79 8.32 1.34
CA GLU A 39 -4.86 9.10 0.72
C GLU A 39 -4.67 9.24 -0.79
N ASP A 40 -3.42 9.46 -1.22
CA ASP A 40 -3.02 9.46 -2.63
C ASP A 40 -3.34 8.10 -3.25
N LEU A 41 -2.98 7.01 -2.56
CA LEU A 41 -3.28 5.66 -3.02
C LEU A 41 -4.80 5.43 -3.11
N ALA A 42 -5.58 5.84 -2.10
CA ALA A 42 -7.03 5.70 -2.11
C ALA A 42 -7.67 6.43 -3.29
N SER A 43 -7.21 7.65 -3.55
CA SER A 43 -7.70 8.49 -4.64
C SER A 43 -7.29 7.92 -6.00
N ALA A 44 -6.06 7.43 -6.12
CA ALA A 44 -5.55 6.80 -7.33
C ALA A 44 -6.31 5.52 -7.66
N LEU A 45 -6.53 4.62 -6.68
CA LEU A 45 -7.27 3.37 -6.89
C LEU A 45 -8.72 3.61 -7.36
N LYS A 46 -9.35 4.73 -6.99
CA LYS A 46 -10.72 5.05 -7.48
C LYS A 46 -10.78 5.35 -8.98
N VAL A 47 -9.69 5.87 -9.55
CA VAL A 47 -9.62 6.31 -10.96
C VAL A 47 -8.61 5.48 -11.78
N MET A 48 -7.99 4.48 -11.16
CA MET A 48 -7.02 3.59 -11.79
C MET A 48 -7.74 2.53 -12.61
N SER A 49 -7.22 2.24 -13.80
CA SER A 49 -7.71 1.15 -14.63
C SER A 49 -7.37 -0.21 -14.03
N ASP A 50 -8.21 -1.20 -14.30
CA ASP A 50 -7.96 -2.58 -13.86
C ASP A 50 -6.63 -3.14 -14.40
N ASP A 51 -6.19 -2.73 -15.59
CA ASP A 51 -4.91 -3.18 -16.17
C ASP A 51 -3.72 -2.68 -15.35
N THR A 52 -3.73 -1.40 -14.96
CA THR A 52 -2.70 -0.82 -14.09
C THR A 52 -2.72 -1.47 -12.71
N PHE A 53 -3.92 -1.74 -12.18
CA PHE A 53 -4.05 -2.47 -10.92
C PHE A 53 -3.45 -3.86 -11.01
N ARG A 54 -3.81 -4.66 -12.03
CA ARG A 54 -3.31 -6.03 -12.24
C ARG A 54 -1.80 -6.10 -12.46
N TYR A 55 -1.20 -5.04 -13.00
CA TYR A 55 0.24 -4.93 -13.11
C TYR A 55 0.94 -4.96 -11.75
N HIS A 56 0.33 -4.36 -10.74
CA HIS A 56 0.88 -4.27 -9.37
C HIS A 56 0.31 -5.32 -8.42
N ALA A 57 -0.94 -5.75 -8.62
CA ALA A 57 -1.66 -6.69 -7.79
C ALA A 57 -2.26 -7.82 -8.65
N ASN A 58 -1.61 -8.98 -8.64
CA ASN A 58 -2.04 -10.21 -9.30
C ASN A 58 -1.81 -11.42 -8.39
N GLU A 59 -2.04 -12.62 -8.91
CA GLU A 59 -1.93 -13.87 -8.14
C GLU A 59 -0.52 -14.12 -7.58
N SER A 60 0.52 -13.60 -8.24
CA SER A 60 1.90 -13.81 -7.82
C SER A 60 2.44 -12.70 -6.91
N LYS A 61 1.95 -11.46 -7.05
CA LYS A 61 2.49 -10.31 -6.32
C LYS A 61 1.41 -9.28 -5.99
N ASN A 62 1.65 -8.55 -4.91
CA ASN A 62 0.84 -7.38 -4.57
C ASN A 62 1.76 -6.28 -4.03
N ASP A 63 2.20 -5.42 -4.94
CA ASP A 63 3.15 -4.35 -4.67
C ASP A 63 2.57 -3.32 -3.70
N PHE A 64 1.25 -3.04 -3.81
CA PHE A 64 0.54 -2.16 -2.88
C PHE A 64 0.55 -2.70 -1.45
N SER A 65 0.26 -3.99 -1.27
CA SER A 65 0.29 -4.65 0.04
C SER A 65 1.68 -4.57 0.67
N ASN A 66 2.73 -4.85 -0.12
CA ASN A 66 4.11 -4.79 0.37
C ASN A 66 4.46 -3.35 0.78
N TRP A 67 4.13 -2.36 -0.04
CA TRP A 67 4.35 -0.95 0.29
C TRP A 67 3.61 -0.52 1.56
N ILE A 68 2.34 -0.90 1.71
CA ILE A 68 1.54 -0.59 2.90
C ILE A 68 2.12 -1.27 4.16
N SER A 69 2.61 -2.50 4.04
CA SER A 69 3.22 -3.22 5.17
C SER A 69 4.57 -2.62 5.56
N ASP A 70 5.44 -2.35 4.59
CA ASP A 70 6.85 -2.08 4.83
C ASP A 70 7.16 -0.58 4.95
N VAL A 71 6.38 0.28 4.28
CA VAL A 71 6.54 1.74 4.32
C VAL A 71 5.52 2.36 5.26
N ILE A 72 4.22 2.13 5.02
CA ILE A 72 3.17 2.72 5.83
C ILE A 72 3.13 2.06 7.21
N GLY A 73 3.39 0.75 7.30
CA GLY A 73 3.36 -0.04 8.53
C GLY A 73 1.97 -0.50 8.95
N ASP A 74 0.98 -0.50 8.06
CA ASP A 74 -0.37 -1.01 8.35
C ASP A 74 -0.53 -2.46 7.88
N GLY A 75 -0.01 -3.39 8.69
CA GLY A 75 -0.08 -4.82 8.38
C GLY A 75 -1.50 -5.38 8.26
N LYS A 76 -2.50 -4.74 8.88
CA LYS A 76 -3.91 -5.15 8.74
C LYS A 76 -4.38 -4.82 7.32
N LEU A 77 -4.25 -3.55 6.92
CA LEU A 77 -4.62 -3.12 5.57
C LEU A 77 -3.86 -3.90 4.50
N ALA A 78 -2.55 -4.11 4.69
CA ALA A 78 -1.74 -4.88 3.75
C ALA A 78 -2.25 -6.30 3.53
N ARG A 79 -2.65 -7.00 4.61
CA ARG A 79 -3.22 -8.35 4.52
C ARG A 79 -4.59 -8.35 3.85
N ASP A 80 -5.42 -7.36 4.18
CA ASP A 80 -6.76 -7.25 3.61
C ASP A 80 -6.66 -6.97 2.10
N LEU A 81 -5.72 -6.13 1.67
CA LEU A 81 -5.47 -5.83 0.26
C LEU A 81 -4.98 -7.03 -0.56
N ARG A 82 -4.28 -7.99 0.05
CA ARG A 82 -3.83 -9.23 -0.64
C ARG A 82 -4.97 -10.15 -1.05
N LYS A 83 -6.11 -10.06 -0.36
CA LYS A 83 -7.28 -10.90 -0.65
C LYS A 83 -8.13 -10.34 -1.78
N VAL A 84 -7.81 -9.14 -2.23
CA VAL A 84 -8.62 -8.38 -3.17
C VAL A 84 -7.99 -8.46 -4.55
N THR A 85 -8.82 -8.75 -5.54
CA THR A 85 -8.40 -8.88 -6.94
C THR A 85 -8.96 -7.77 -7.83
N SER A 86 -9.81 -6.90 -7.27
CA SER A 86 -10.46 -5.79 -7.96
C SER A 86 -9.96 -4.44 -7.47
N CYS A 87 -9.71 -3.53 -8.41
CA CYS A 87 -9.31 -2.15 -8.13
C CYS A 87 -10.35 -1.43 -7.26
N VAL A 88 -11.64 -1.67 -7.52
CA VAL A 88 -12.77 -1.05 -6.79
C VAL A 88 -12.80 -1.49 -5.33
N ASP A 89 -12.64 -2.78 -5.07
CA ASP A 89 -12.61 -3.31 -3.71
C ASP A 89 -11.38 -2.82 -2.94
N ALA A 90 -10.22 -2.74 -3.62
CA ALA A 90 -9.00 -2.22 -3.04
C ALA A 90 -9.19 -0.74 -2.66
N ALA A 91 -9.78 0.06 -3.56
CA ALA A 91 -10.10 1.46 -3.30
C ALA A 91 -11.02 1.61 -2.08
N ARG A 92 -12.07 0.77 -1.96
CA ARG A 92 -12.99 0.78 -0.83
C ARG A 92 -12.29 0.49 0.49
N ILE A 93 -11.52 -0.59 0.55
CA ILE A 93 -10.84 -1.02 1.79
C ILE A 93 -9.78 0.00 2.22
N VAL A 94 -9.03 0.58 1.29
CA VAL A 94 -8.06 1.64 1.58
C VAL A 94 -8.77 2.91 2.06
N ALA A 95 -9.86 3.31 1.40
CA ALA A 95 -10.63 4.50 1.79
C ALA A 95 -11.26 4.36 3.19
N ASP A 96 -11.86 3.21 3.50
CA ASP A 96 -12.40 2.91 4.83
C ASP A 96 -11.30 2.98 5.90
N ARG A 97 -10.10 2.50 5.56
CA ARG A 97 -8.96 2.54 6.47
C ARG A 97 -8.43 3.96 6.68
N VAL A 98 -8.38 4.77 5.63
CA VAL A 98 -8.05 6.20 5.72
C VAL A 98 -9.06 6.92 6.62
N ALA A 99 -10.36 6.69 6.41
CA ALA A 99 -11.42 7.29 7.22
C ALA A 99 -11.32 6.90 8.70
N TYR A 100 -10.91 5.66 9.01
CA TYR A 100 -10.65 5.22 10.38
C TYR A 100 -9.55 6.04 11.07
N TYR A 101 -8.51 6.46 10.34
CA TYR A 101 -7.42 7.27 10.89
C TYR A 101 -7.72 8.78 10.97
N LYS A 102 -8.77 9.25 10.29
CA LYS A 102 -9.23 10.65 10.35
C LYS A 102 -10.22 10.94 11.49
N LYS A 103 -10.73 9.90 12.14
CA LYS A 103 -11.56 9.98 13.35
C LYS A 103 -10.71 10.16 14.59
#